data_AF-A0A7L0H7A8-F1
#
_entry.id   AF-A0A7L0H7A8-F1
#
_cell.length_a   1.000
_cell.length_b   1.000
_cell.length_c   1.000
_cell.angle_alpha   90.00
_cell.angle_beta   90.00
_cell.angle_gamma   90.00
#
_symmetry.space_group_name_H-M   'P 1'
#
loop_
_entity.id
_entity.type
_entity.pdbx_description
1 polymer ?
#
loop_
_entity_poly.entity_id
_entity_poly.type
_entity_poly.pdbx_seq_one_letter_code
_entity_poly.pdbx_strand_id
1 'polypeptide(L)' 'RSFLNREDIGIILISQCLAELIRHAVEAHARPLPAVLEIPSKEHPYDPAKDSVLRRARGVFSPEDLR' A
#
# COMPACT_ATOMS: atom_id res chain seq x y z
N ARG A 1 -4.81 17.13 11.58
CA ARG A 1 -4.79 15.80 12.25
C ARG A 1 -4.21 14.79 11.28
N SER A 2 -3.25 13.95 11.71
CA SER A 2 -2.63 12.93 10.84
C SER A 2 -3.58 11.76 10.58
N PHE A 3 -3.66 11.28 9.33
CA PHE A 3 -4.51 10.15 8.95
C PHE A 3 -4.11 8.84 9.64
N LEU A 4 -2.82 8.66 9.93
CA LEU A 4 -2.32 7.45 10.59
C LEU A 4 -2.67 7.36 12.08
N ASN A 5 -3.00 8.47 12.73
CA ASN A 5 -3.28 8.50 14.18
C ASN A 5 -4.78 8.53 14.48
N ARG A 6 -5.61 8.35 13.46
CA ARG A 6 -7.05 8.32 13.58
C ARG A 6 -7.53 6.90 13.77
N GLU A 7 -8.11 6.63 14.94
CA GLU A 7 -8.67 5.32 15.28
C GLU A 7 -9.94 4.99 14.48
N ASP A 8 -10.56 5.99 13.86
CA ASP A 8 -11.76 5.86 13.03
C ASP A 8 -11.47 5.56 11.55
N ILE A 9 -10.20 5.35 11.17
CA ILE A 9 -9.81 5.02 9.79
C ILE A 9 -9.30 3.59 9.76
N GLY A 10 -10.00 2.73 9.00
CA GLY A 10 -9.58 1.36 8.75
C GLY A 10 -8.64 1.24 7.55
N ILE A 11 -8.90 1.97 6.47
CA ILE A 11 -8.21 1.84 5.18
C ILE A 11 -7.89 3.22 4.62
N ILE A 12 -6.68 3.39 4.08
CA ILE A 12 -6.22 4.54 3.33
C ILE A 12 -5.92 4.09 1.90
N LEU A 13 -6.64 4.64 0.93
CA LEU A 13 -6.35 4.44 -0.49
C LEU A 13 -5.42 5.54 -0.98
N ILE A 14 -4.35 5.18 -1.67
CA ILE A 14 -3.38 6.12 -2.23
C ILE A 14 -3.01 5.71 -3.66
N SER A 15 -2.89 6.67 -4.57
CA SER A 15 -2.39 6.36 -5.91
C SER A 15 -0.95 5.87 -5.84
N GLN A 16 -0.62 4.81 -6.57
CA GLN A 16 0.71 4.21 -6.55
C GLN A 16 1.82 5.21 -6.92
N CYS A 17 1.56 6.11 -7.87
CA CYS A 17 2.49 7.19 -8.23
C CYS A 17 2.78 8.14 -7.06
N LEU A 18 1.78 8.44 -6.22
CA LEU A 18 1.97 9.27 -5.03
C LEU A 18 2.63 8.49 -3.89
N ALA A 19 2.30 7.21 -3.74
CA ALA A 19 2.94 6.34 -2.76
C ALA A 19 4.45 6.21 -3.01
N GLU A 20 4.88 6.23 -4.27
CA GLU A 20 6.30 6.20 -4.63
C GLU A 20 7.07 7.42 -4.10
N LEU A 21 6.49 8.61 -4.17
CA LEU A 21 7.11 9.84 -3.68
C LEU A 21 7.36 9.82 -2.16
N ILE A 22 6.53 9.07 -1.42
CA ILE A 22 6.59 8.97 0.04
C ILE A 22 6.88 7.54 0.52
N ARG A 23 7.57 6.74 -0.30
CA ARG A 23 7.82 5.31 -0.04
C ARG A 23 8.39 5.05 1.36
N HIS A 24 9.31 5.88 1.81
CA HIS A 24 9.91 5.83 3.15
C HIS A 24 8.85 5.91 4.28
N ALA A 25 7.81 6.74 4.12
CA ALA A 25 6.76 6.89 5.12
C ALA A 25 5.77 5.71 5.09
N VAL A 26 5.46 5.20 3.90
CA VAL A 26 4.59 4.02 3.72
C VAL A 26 5.26 2.78 4.29
N GLU A 27 6.56 2.60 4.03
CA GLU A 27 7.34 1.48 4.55
C GLU A 27 7.55 1.56 6.07
N ALA A 28 7.72 2.77 6.62
CA ALA A 28 7.82 3.00 8.07
C ALA A 28 6.51 2.70 8.82
N HIS A 29 5.35 2.75 8.14
CA HIS A 29 4.07 2.35 8.73
C HIS A 29 3.96 0.82 8.80
N ALA A 30 4.28 0.28 9.97
CA ALA A 30 4.24 -1.16 10.27
C ALA A 30 2.97 -1.60 11.02
N ARG A 31 2.12 -0.65 11.44
CA ARG A 31 0.87 -1.00 12.16
C ARG A 31 -0.15 -1.60 11.18
N PRO A 32 -0.94 -2.60 11.62
CA PRO A 32 -1.95 -3.22 10.76
C PRO A 32 -3.09 -2.27 10.40
N LEU A 33 -3.39 -1.27 11.25
CA LEU A 33 -4.40 -0.26 11.01
C LEU A 33 -3.82 1.17 11.18
N PRO A 34 -4.26 2.13 10.35
CA PRO A 34 -5.02 1.93 9.11
C PRO A 34 -4.21 1.19 8.04
N ALA A 35 -4.84 0.31 7.26
CA ALA A 35 -4.20 -0.37 6.14
C ALA A 35 -4.00 0.60 4.97
N VAL A 36 -2.79 0.66 4.40
CA VAL A 36 -2.49 1.52 3.24
C VAL A 36 -2.52 0.66 1.97
N LEU A 37 -3.40 1.00 1.03
CA LEU A 37 -3.56 0.28 -0.24
C LEU A 37 -3.23 1.20 -1.42
N GLU A 38 -2.32 0.74 -2.28
CA GLU A 38 -1.90 1.43 -3.48
C GLU A 38 -2.84 1.10 -4.66
N ILE A 39 -3.40 2.12 -5.31
CA ILE A 39 -4.30 1.98 -6.46
C ILE A 39 -3.72 2.63 -7.72
N PRO A 40 -4.09 2.17 -8.93
CA PRO A 40 -3.70 2.85 -10.17
C PRO A 40 -4.30 4.26 -10.27
N SER A 41 -3.73 5.10 -11.13
CA SER A 41 -4.35 6.37 -11.56
C SER A 41 -4.87 6.24 -13.00
N LYS A 42 -5.58 7.26 -13.49
CA LYS A 42 -6.08 7.29 -14.88
C LYS A 42 -4.93 7.28 -15.90
N GLU A 43 -3.80 7.88 -15.56
CA GLU A 43 -2.65 8.09 -16.42
C GLU A 43 -1.54 7.05 -16.20
N HIS A 44 -1.48 6.46 -14.99
CA HIS A 44 -0.43 5.52 -14.60
C HIS A 44 -1.05 4.17 -14.21
N PRO A 45 -0.81 3.10 -15.00
CA PRO A 45 -1.27 1.76 -14.67
C PRO A 45 -0.57 1.21 -13.43
N TYR A 46 -1.20 0.22 -12.79
CA TYR A 46 -0.67 -0.44 -11.60
C TYR A 46 0.55 -1.31 -11.92
N ASP A 47 1.59 -1.22 -11.09
CA ASP A 47 2.83 -1.99 -11.19
C ASP A 47 3.00 -2.89 -9.94
N PRO A 48 2.72 -4.20 -10.02
CA PRO A 48 2.80 -5.10 -8.87
C PRO A 48 4.20 -5.20 -8.24
N ALA A 49 5.27 -4.87 -8.97
CA ALA A 49 6.63 -4.94 -8.44
C ALA A 49 6.95 -3.80 -7.45
N LYS A 50 6.18 -2.71 -7.51
CA LYS A 50 6.36 -1.51 -6.68
C LYS A 50 5.43 -1.46 -5.46
N ASP A 51 4.48 -2.38 -5.36
CA ASP A 51 3.52 -2.40 -4.27
C ASP A 51 4.16 -2.86 -2.95
N SER A 52 4.02 -2.04 -1.90
CA SER A 52 4.59 -2.30 -0.58
C SER A 52 3.88 -3.45 0.18
N VAL A 53 2.59 -3.64 -0.05
CA VAL A 53 1.79 -4.74 0.53
C VAL A 53 2.21 -6.05 -0.11
N LEU A 54 2.33 -6.12 -1.44
CA LEU A 54 2.82 -7.33 -2.12
C LEU A 54 4.25 -7.68 -1.70
N ARG A 55 5.13 -6.69 -1.52
CA ARG A 55 6.48 -6.95 -0.99
C ARG A 55 6.47 -7.58 0.40
N ARG A 56 5.59 -7.13 1.30
CA ARG A 56 5.41 -7.72 2.64
C ARG A 56 4.75 -9.11 2.55
N ALA A 57 3.85 -9.29 1.60
CA ALA A 57 3.11 -10.54 1.37
C ALA A 57 3.91 -11.62 0.60
N ARG A 58 5.05 -11.28 -0.02
CA ARG A 58 5.92 -12.24 -0.75
C ARG A 58 6.41 -13.43 0.10
N GLY A 59 6.37 -13.34 1.43
CA GLY A 59 6.64 -14.48 2.32
C GLY A 59 5.42 -15.33 2.68
N VAL A 60 4.22 -14.90 2.29
CA VAL A 60 2.93 -15.48 2.72
C VAL A 60 2.09 -15.97 1.54
N PHE A 61 2.22 -15.37 0.35
CA PHE A 61 1.45 -15.73 -0.84
C PHE A 61 2.32 -16.38 -1.91
N SER A 62 1.94 -17.59 -2.32
CA SER A 62 2.52 -18.23 -3.49
C SER A 62 1.94 -17.57 -4.75
N PRO A 63 2.72 -17.40 -5.84
CA PRO A 63 2.26 -16.79 -7.08
C PRO A 63 1.11 -17.56 -7.79
N GLU A 64 0.69 -18.69 -7.22
CA GLU A 64 -0.40 -19.54 -7.70
C GLU A 64 -1.78 -19.04 -7.23
N ASP A 65 -1.85 -18.24 -6.16
CA ASP A 65 -3.10 -17.72 -5.58
C ASP A 65 -3.69 -16.51 -6.34
N LEU A 66 -2.97 -16.00 -7.35
CA LEU A 66 -3.38 -14.82 -8.14
C LEU A 66 -3.91 -15.18 -9.54
N ARG A 67 -4.23 -16.46 -9.79
CA ARG A 67 -4.79 -16.97 -11.05
C ARG A 67 -6.31 -17.10 -11.01
#